data_AF-A0A2T2S9C1-F1
#
_entry.id   AF-A0A2T2S9C1-F1
#
_cell.length_a   1.000
_cell.length_b   1.000
_cell.length_c   1.000
_cell.angle_alpha   90.00
_cell.angle_beta   90.00
_cell.angle_gamma   90.00
#
_symmetry.space_group_name_H-M   'P 1'
#
loop_
_entity.id
_entity.type
_entity.pdbx_description
1 polymer ?
#
loop_
_entity_poly.entity_id
_entity_poly.type
_entity_poly.pdbx_seq_one_letter_code
_entity_poly.pdbx_strand_id
1 'polypeptide(L)' 'AGPNHVLPTGGPARHASALGVDDFVRTQSVLSYTEKRLDQTGAQIATIAEAEDLQAHAEAIRVRLDREDDDGSGSKKS' A
#
# COMPACT_ATOMS: atom_id res chain seq x y z
N ALA A 1 -36.25 -15.29 8.06
CA ALA A 1 -35.78 -14.50 6.91
C ALA A 1 -34.74 -13.50 7.42
N GLY A 2 -33.48 -13.63 6.99
CA GLY A 2 -32.33 -12.78 7.33
C GLY A 2 -31.67 -11.95 6.21
N PRO A 3 -32.04 -12.04 4.91
CA PRO A 3 -31.53 -11.13 3.88
C PRO A 3 -32.28 -9.77 3.86
N ASN A 4 -31.61 -8.73 3.33
CA ASN A 4 -32.20 -7.42 3.08
C ASN A 4 -33.03 -7.43 1.78
N HIS A 5 -34.20 -6.77 1.79
CA HIS A 5 -35.10 -6.65 0.64
C HIS A 5 -34.79 -5.44 -0.25
N VAL A 6 -33.84 -4.58 0.15
CA VAL A 6 -33.35 -3.47 -0.66
C VAL A 6 -32.30 -4.00 -1.64
N LEU A 7 -32.73 -4.16 -2.90
CA LEU A 7 -31.94 -4.74 -4.00
C LEU A 7 -31.66 -3.72 -5.10
N PRO A 8 -30.52 -3.82 -5.82
CA PRO A 8 -30.23 -2.98 -6.97
C PRO A 8 -31.20 -3.27 -8.13
N THR A 9 -31.84 -2.22 -8.65
CA THR A 9 -32.76 -2.28 -9.80
C THR A 9 -32.19 -1.52 -11.01
N GLY A 10 -32.75 -1.75 -12.20
CA GLY A 10 -32.31 -1.05 -13.43
C GLY A 10 -31.11 -1.65 -14.16
N GLY A 11 -30.73 -2.90 -13.88
CA GLY A 11 -29.62 -3.61 -14.55
C GLY A 11 -28.34 -3.90 -13.73
N PRO A 12 -27.96 -3.13 -12.70
CA PRO A 12 -26.74 -3.35 -11.91
C PRO A 12 -26.70 -4.63 -11.07
N ALA A 13 -27.79 -5.41 -10.98
CA ALA A 13 -27.86 -6.64 -10.16
C ALA A 13 -26.81 -7.71 -10.53
N ARG A 14 -26.13 -7.60 -11.69
CA ARG A 14 -25.02 -8.47 -12.09
C ARG A 14 -23.71 -8.18 -11.36
N HIS A 15 -23.53 -6.95 -10.84
CA HIS A 15 -22.27 -6.47 -10.28
C HIS A 15 -22.41 -5.77 -8.93
N ALA A 16 -23.62 -5.35 -8.57
CA ALA A 16 -23.93 -4.75 -7.28
C ALA A 16 -24.58 -5.77 -6.34
N SER A 17 -24.21 -5.70 -5.06
CA SER A 17 -24.78 -6.50 -3.99
C SER A 17 -26.10 -5.92 -3.48
N ALA A 18 -26.88 -6.72 -2.76
CA ALA A 18 -27.99 -6.22 -1.93
C ALA A 18 -27.45 -5.31 -0.81
N LEU A 19 -28.27 -4.38 -0.33
CA LEU A 19 -27.86 -3.46 0.74
C LEU A 19 -27.46 -4.25 2.01
N GLY A 20 -26.23 -4.10 2.45
CA GLY A 20 -25.62 -4.71 3.61
C GLY A 20 -25.07 -3.68 4.60
N VAL A 21 -24.43 -4.17 5.67
CA VAL A 21 -23.81 -3.30 6.68
C VAL A 21 -22.57 -2.59 6.12
N ASP A 22 -21.81 -3.26 5.25
CA ASP A 22 -20.59 -2.72 4.65
C ASP A 22 -20.86 -1.47 3.80
N ASP A 23 -22.07 -1.30 3.25
CA ASP A 23 -22.46 -0.08 2.52
C ASP A 23 -22.45 1.18 3.40
N PHE A 24 -22.48 1.02 4.73
CA PHE A 24 -22.40 2.10 5.71
C PHE A 24 -21.00 2.27 6.31
N VAL A 25 -20.03 1.44 5.91
CA VAL A 25 -18.67 1.43 6.44
C VAL A 25 -17.69 1.84 5.35
N ARG A 26 -16.70 2.67 5.71
CA ARG A 26 -15.58 2.98 4.82
C ARG A 26 -14.38 2.10 5.16
N THR A 27 -14.02 1.18 4.28
CA THR A 27 -12.78 0.41 4.40
C THR A 27 -11.57 1.27 4.03
N GLN A 28 -10.57 1.32 4.91
CA GLN A 28 -9.30 2.00 4.67
C GLN A 28 -8.14 1.01 4.85
N SER A 29 -7.22 0.99 3.90
CA SER A 29 -6.01 0.19 3.98
C SER A 29 -4.90 0.97 4.68
N VAL A 30 -4.30 0.38 5.72
CA VAL A 30 -3.13 0.93 6.41
C VAL A 30 -1.93 0.03 6.11
N LEU A 31 -0.86 0.62 5.60
CA LEU A 31 0.39 -0.08 5.29
C LEU A 31 1.49 0.43 6.21
N SER A 32 2.28 -0.50 6.75
CA SER A 32 3.47 -0.22 7.54
C SER A 32 4.62 -1.06 7.00
N TYR A 33 5.80 -0.46 6.93
CA TYR A 33 7.00 -1.06 6.35
C TYR A 33 8.14 -0.98 7.36
N THR A 34 8.77 -2.11 7.63
CA THR A 34 9.97 -2.14 8.46
C THR A 34 11.19 -1.79 7.62
N GLU A 35 12.16 -1.10 8.21
CA GLU A 35 13.49 -0.81 7.65
C GLU A 35 14.11 -2.01 6.93
N LYS A 36 14.31 -3.13 7.63
CA LYS A 36 14.83 -4.39 7.05
C LYS A 36 14.11 -4.88 5.78
N ARG A 37 12.80 -4.62 5.65
CA ARG A 37 12.03 -5.00 4.45
C ARG A 37 12.28 -4.01 3.32
N LEU A 38 12.46 -2.73 3.66
CA LEU A 38 12.82 -1.68 2.71
C LEU A 38 14.19 -1.96 2.11
N ASP A 39 15.16 -2.44 2.87
CA ASP A 39 16.48 -2.80 2.31
C ASP A 39 16.39 -3.93 1.29
N GLN A 40 15.54 -4.91 1.57
CA GLN A 40 15.40 -6.10 0.73
C GLN A 40 14.70 -5.80 -0.59
N THR A 41 13.83 -4.79 -0.64
CA THR A 41 12.91 -4.57 -1.76
C THR A 41 12.98 -3.18 -2.36
N GLY A 42 13.56 -2.21 -1.65
CA GLY A 42 13.56 -0.79 -2.00
C GLY A 42 14.20 -0.53 -3.36
N ALA A 43 15.31 -1.22 -3.67
CA ALA A 43 15.94 -1.14 -5.00
C ALA A 43 15.00 -1.61 -6.13
N GLN A 44 14.18 -2.63 -5.88
CA GLN A 44 13.21 -3.13 -6.86
C GLN A 44 12.04 -2.15 -7.02
N ILE A 45 11.55 -1.58 -5.91
CA ILE A 45 10.47 -0.59 -5.94
C ILE A 45 10.93 0.68 -6.67
N ALA A 46 12.17 1.14 -6.44
CA ALA A 46 12.75 2.26 -7.18
C ALA A 46 12.83 1.97 -8.68
N THR A 47 13.29 0.77 -9.06
CA THR A 47 13.33 0.34 -10.47
C THR A 47 11.95 0.38 -11.14
N ILE A 48 10.90 -0.08 -10.45
CA ILE A 48 9.52 -0.03 -10.97
C ILE A 48 9.08 1.43 -11.13
N ALA A 49 9.33 2.28 -10.13
CA ALA A 49 8.97 3.69 -10.20
C ALA A 49 9.69 4.41 -11.35
N GLU A 50 10.95 4.08 -11.64
CA GLU A 50 11.66 4.63 -12.79
C GLU A 50 11.07 4.16 -14.12
N ALA A 51 10.70 2.88 -14.22
CA ALA A 51 10.08 2.32 -15.42
C ALA A 51 8.70 2.92 -15.71
N GLU A 52 8.02 3.44 -14.68
CA GLU A 52 6.74 4.15 -14.79
C GLU A 52 6.89 5.69 -14.89
N ASP A 53 8.12 6.21 -15.08
CA ASP A 53 8.45 7.64 -15.13
C ASP A 53 8.09 8.43 -13.84
N LEU A 54 8.01 7.75 -12.69
CA LEU A 54 7.68 8.31 -11.38
C LEU A 54 8.93 8.69 -10.56
N GLN A 55 9.74 9.61 -11.06
CA GLN A 55 11.06 9.89 -10.45
C GLN A 55 11.01 10.38 -9.00
N ALA A 56 10.00 11.16 -8.62
CA ALA A 56 9.83 11.59 -7.22
C ALA A 56 9.57 10.39 -6.27
N HIS A 57 8.93 9.32 -6.76
CA HIS A 57 8.69 8.12 -5.98
C HIS A 57 9.98 7.28 -5.83
N ALA A 58 10.75 7.14 -6.91
CA ALA A 58 12.04 6.45 -6.87
C ALA A 58 13.01 7.15 -5.91
N GLU A 59 13.10 8.48 -6.00
CA GLU A 59 13.97 9.28 -5.14
C GLU A 59 13.60 9.20 -3.66
N ALA A 60 12.29 9.23 -3.36
CA ALA A 60 11.83 9.07 -1.98
C ALA A 60 12.32 7.76 -1.34
N ILE A 61 12.46 6.69 -2.12
CA ILE A 61 12.96 5.41 -1.62
C ILE A 61 14.48 5.44 -1.46
N ARG A 62 15.21 5.99 -2.45
CA ARG A 62 16.67 6.14 -2.39
C ARG A 62 17.14 6.90 -1.17
N VAL A 63 16.53 8.05 -0.88
CA VAL A 63 16.85 8.86 0.31
C VAL A 63 16.68 8.07 1.62
N ARG A 64 15.73 7.12 1.68
CA ARG A 64 15.53 6.28 2.87
C ARG A 64 16.59 5.19 2.98
N LEU A 65 16.99 4.60 1.85
CA LEU A 65 18.07 3.60 1.81
C LEU A 65 19.43 4.23 2.14
N ASP A 66 19.72 5.40 1.57
CA ASP A 66 20.99 6.12 1.81
C ASP A 66 21.14 6.53 3.29
N ARG A 67 20.04 6.82 3.98
CA ARG A 67 20.05 7.12 5.43
C ARG A 67 20.44 5.90 6.26
N GLU A 68 20.07 4.69 5.86
CA GLU A 68 20.47 3.48 6.59
C GLU A 68 21.98 3.23 6.49
N ASP A 69 22.59 3.51 5.34
CA ASP A 69 24.04 3.39 5.16
C ASP A 69 24.81 4.33 6.12
N ASP A 70 24.25 5.50 6.45
CA ASP A 70 24.86 6.47 7.38
C ASP A 70 24.61 6.11 8.87
N ASP A 71 23.39 5.69 9.23
CA ASP A 71 23.03 5.29 10.61
C ASP A 71 23.67 3.92 11.01
N GLY A 72 24.01 3.06 10.05
CA GLY A 72 24.66 1.76 10.26
C GLY A 72 26.15 1.82 10.65
N SER A 73 26.79 2.98 10.54
CA SER A 73 28.18 3.21 10.95
C SER A 73 28.39 3.26 12.48
N GLY A 74 27.32 3.31 13.29
CA GLY A 74 27.40 3.59 14.73
C GLY A 74 27.48 2.40 15.70
N SER A 75 27.19 1.15 15.28
CA SER A 75 26.93 0.06 16.24
C SER A 75 27.86 -1.17 16.17
N LYS A 76 29.00 -1.11 15.46
CA LYS A 76 30.04 -2.16 15.49
C LYS A 76 31.32 -1.65 16.18
N LYS A 77 31.25 -1.32 17.47
CA LYS A 77 32.42 -1.23 18.38
C LYS A 77 31.99 -1.54 19.81
N SER A 78 32.00 -2.83 20.17
CA SER A 78 32.22 -3.37 21.52
C SER A 78 32.08 -4.88 21.50
#